data_AF-A0A4Q4WKD1-F1
#
_entry.id   AF-A0A4Q4WKD1-F1
#
_cell.length_a   1.000
_cell.length_b   1.000
_cell.length_c   1.000
_cell.angle_alpha   90.00
_cell.angle_beta   90.00
_cell.angle_gamma   90.00
#
_symmetry.space_group_name_H-M   'P 1'
#
loop_
_entity.id
_entity.type
_entity.pdbx_description
1 polymer ?
#
loop_
_entity_poly.entity_id
_entity_poly.type
_entity_poly.pdbx_seq_one_letter_code
_entity_poly.pdbx_strand_id
1 'polypeptide(L)'
;MPYHRELYGKKPALAFANRQPVLVEKSASLEDMSALLMSEDQRYLTDGFIITEHGRYLGLGTGEELVRTVTEIRIEAARYANPLTFLPGNIPLNLHIERLLEANAEFYACYVDLNHFKPFNDQAPTGRRGLRRP
;
A
#
# COMPACT_ATOMS: atom_id res chain seq x y z
N MET A 1 5.38 -38.90 -29.77
CA MET A 1 5.08 -37.96 -28.66
C MET A 1 5.00 -38.77 -27.37
N PRO A 2 5.95 -38.74 -26.43
CA PRO A 2 5.82 -39.55 -25.22
C PRO A 2 4.85 -38.83 -24.27
N TYR A 3 3.69 -39.45 -24.03
CA TYR A 3 2.76 -39.05 -22.98
C TYR A 3 3.49 -39.21 -21.63
N HIS A 4 3.62 -38.10 -20.89
CA HIS A 4 4.15 -38.12 -19.53
C HIS A 4 3.21 -38.93 -18.64
N ARG A 5 3.76 -39.89 -17.89
CA ARG A 5 3.03 -40.66 -16.89
C ARG A 5 2.56 -39.71 -15.79
N GLU A 6 1.26 -39.64 -15.53
CA GLU A 6 0.70 -38.86 -14.42
C GLU A 6 1.31 -39.32 -13.09
N LEU A 7 2.21 -38.52 -12.52
CA LEU A 7 2.87 -38.80 -11.24
C LEU A 7 1.88 -38.82 -10.05
N TYR A 8 0.71 -38.17 -10.19
CA TYR A 8 -0.19 -37.88 -9.07
C TYR A 8 -1.69 -38.00 -9.36
N GLY A 9 -2.10 -38.56 -10.52
CA GLY A 9 -3.47 -38.46 -11.05
C GLY A 9 -4.64 -38.96 -10.18
N LYS A 10 -4.37 -39.64 -9.06
CA LYS A 10 -5.40 -40.11 -8.11
C LYS A 10 -5.29 -39.52 -6.70
N LYS A 11 -4.31 -38.64 -6.43
CA LYS A 11 -4.16 -38.05 -5.10
C LYS A 11 -5.09 -36.84 -4.96
N PRO A 12 -5.81 -36.70 -3.84
CA PRO A 12 -6.63 -35.51 -3.60
C PRO A 12 -5.77 -34.24 -3.71
N ALA A 13 -6.29 -33.17 -4.32
CA ALA A 13 -5.60 -31.88 -4.40
C ALA A 13 -5.19 -31.36 -3.01
N LEU A 14 -5.97 -31.72 -1.98
CA LEU A 14 -5.69 -31.44 -0.57
C LEU A 14 -4.34 -31.99 -0.09
N ALA A 15 -3.80 -33.03 -0.73
CA ALA A 15 -2.50 -33.60 -0.39
C ALA A 15 -1.33 -32.66 -0.70
N PHE A 16 -1.55 -31.66 -1.55
CA PHE A 16 -0.56 -30.66 -1.95
C PHE A 16 -0.98 -29.24 -1.56
N ALA A 17 -2.16 -29.07 -0.97
CA ALA A 17 -2.67 -27.78 -0.57
C ALA A 17 -1.91 -27.26 0.67
N ASN A 18 -1.57 -25.97 0.64
CA ASN A 18 -1.11 -25.28 1.84
C ASN A 18 -2.23 -25.29 2.90
N ARG A 19 -1.95 -25.86 4.06
CA ARG A 19 -2.92 -25.98 5.16
C ARG A 19 -3.03 -24.71 6.02
N GLN A 20 -2.13 -23.75 5.81
CA GLN A 20 -2.11 -22.45 6.48
C GLN A 20 -1.86 -21.38 5.41
N PRO A 21 -2.84 -21.10 4.53
CA PRO A 21 -2.73 -20.00 3.59
C PRO A 21 -2.79 -18.66 4.33
N VAL A 22 -2.14 -17.65 3.78
CA VAL A 22 -2.32 -16.28 4.25
C VAL A 22 -3.72 -15.81 3.89
N LEU A 23 -4.44 -15.29 4.88
CA LEU A 23 -5.78 -14.76 4.73
C LEU A 23 -5.75 -13.26 4.97
N VAL A 24 -6.35 -12.50 4.06
CA VAL A 24 -6.46 -11.04 4.15
C VAL A 24 -7.94 -10.68 4.05
N GLU A 25 -8.43 -9.89 5.00
CA GLU A 25 -9.75 -9.27 4.88
C GLU A 25 -9.70 -8.19 3.80
N LYS A 26 -10.70 -8.13 2.93
CA LYS A 26 -11.03 -6.95 2.13
C LYS A 26 -11.02 -5.64 2.94
N SER A 27 -11.38 -5.65 4.22
CA SER A 27 -11.35 -4.49 5.12
C SER A 27 -9.99 -4.22 5.78
N ALA A 28 -8.93 -4.97 5.43
CA ALA A 28 -7.60 -4.79 6.01
C ALA A 28 -7.05 -3.39 5.73
N SER A 29 -6.36 -2.81 6.72
CA SER A 29 -5.75 -1.49 6.60
C SER A 29 -4.42 -1.54 5.82
N LEU A 30 -3.90 -0.36 5.43
CA LEU A 30 -2.56 -0.26 4.86
C LEU A 30 -1.48 -0.75 5.84
N GLU A 31 -1.69 -0.59 7.14
CA GLU A 31 -0.76 -1.07 8.16
C GLU A 31 -0.76 -2.60 8.21
N ASP A 32 -1.93 -3.23 8.16
CA ASP A 32 -2.04 -4.70 8.11
C ASP A 32 -1.32 -5.27 6.88
N MET A 33 -1.53 -4.64 5.73
CA MET A 33 -0.88 -4.99 4.46
C MET A 33 0.63 -4.76 4.50
N SER A 34 1.07 -3.68 5.15
CA SER A 34 2.50 -3.39 5.35
C SER A 34 3.15 -4.36 6.33
N ALA A 35 2.45 -4.75 7.39
CA ALA A 35 2.93 -5.74 8.36
C ALA A 35 3.08 -7.12 7.70
N LEU A 36 2.14 -7.49 6.81
CA LEU A 36 2.26 -8.70 6.01
C LEU A 36 3.53 -8.68 5.14
N LEU A 37 3.83 -7.54 4.51
CA LEU A 37 5.07 -7.37 3.72
C LEU A 37 6.37 -7.48 4.54
N MET A 38 6.31 -7.15 5.83
CA MET A 38 7.45 -7.20 6.76
C MET A 38 7.54 -8.52 7.53
N SER A 39 6.59 -9.43 7.33
CA SER A 39 6.59 -10.73 8.01
C SER A 39 7.75 -11.60 7.53
N GLU A 40 8.30 -12.43 8.43
CA GLU A 40 9.35 -13.39 8.07
C GLU A 40 8.82 -14.48 7.13
N ASP A 41 7.51 -14.74 7.15
CA ASP A 41 6.86 -15.74 6.31
C ASP A 41 6.40 -15.14 4.98
N GLN A 42 7.35 -15.00 4.06
CA GLN A 42 7.13 -14.41 2.74
C GLN A 42 6.49 -15.35 1.71
N ARG A 43 5.92 -16.49 2.14
CA ARG A 43 5.29 -17.45 1.21
C ARG A 43 4.17 -16.85 0.38
N TYR A 44 3.47 -15.82 0.89
CA TYR A 44 2.45 -15.09 0.12
C TYR A 44 3.01 -14.42 -1.14
N LEU A 45 4.32 -14.15 -1.22
CA LEU A 45 4.94 -13.61 -2.44
C LEU A 45 4.94 -14.64 -3.58
N THR A 46 5.03 -15.93 -3.24
CA THR A 46 5.14 -17.03 -4.21
C THR A 46 3.81 -17.74 -4.41
N ASP A 47 3.11 -18.04 -3.31
CA ASP A 47 1.85 -18.79 -3.29
C ASP A 47 0.61 -17.89 -3.40
N GLY A 48 0.78 -16.58 -3.21
CA GLY A 48 -0.31 -15.62 -3.09
C GLY A 48 -0.99 -15.67 -1.72
N PHE A 49 -2.10 -14.94 -1.61
CA PHE A 49 -2.95 -14.90 -0.42
C PHE A 49 -4.42 -14.99 -0.81
N ILE A 50 -5.24 -15.41 0.14
CA ILE A 50 -6.68 -15.51 -0.04
C ILE A 50 -7.33 -14.23 0.49
N ILE A 51 -8.15 -13.60 -0.34
CA ILE A 51 -8.99 -12.47 0.06
C ILE A 51 -10.28 -13.03 0.62
N THR A 52 -10.68 -12.54 1.79
CA THR A 52 -11.92 -12.89 2.47
C THR A 52 -12.79 -11.67 2.70
N GLU A 53 -14.10 -11.88 2.79
CA GLU A 53 -15.08 -10.91 3.27
C GLU A 53 -15.96 -11.61 4.32
N HIS A 54 -15.92 -11.14 5.56
CA HIS A 54 -16.56 -11.76 6.71
C HIS A 54 -16.22 -13.26 6.86
N GLY A 55 -14.94 -13.60 6.65
CA GLY A 55 -14.43 -14.98 6.72
C GLY A 55 -14.84 -15.88 5.56
N ARG A 56 -15.58 -15.37 4.57
CA ARG A 56 -15.92 -16.10 3.34
C ARG A 56 -14.92 -15.78 2.26
N TYR A 57 -14.55 -16.79 1.47
CA TYR A 57 -13.66 -16.62 0.32
C TYR A 57 -14.27 -15.61 -0.66
N LEU A 58 -13.47 -14.60 -1.02
CA LEU A 58 -13.83 -13.59 -2.01
C LEU A 58 -12.96 -13.71 -3.27
N GLY A 59 -11.67 -14.05 -3.11
CA GLY A 59 -10.74 -14.12 -4.23
C GLY A 59 -9.33 -14.52 -3.83
N LEU A 60 -8.41 -14.41 -4.80
CA LEU A 60 -6.98 -14.59 -4.62
C LEU A 60 -6.27 -13.28 -4.95
N GLY A 61 -5.23 -12.98 -4.20
CA GLY A 61 -4.29 -11.91 -4.48
C GLY A 61 -2.88 -12.46 -4.63
N THR A 62 -2.09 -11.83 -5.50
CA THR A 62 -0.69 -12.17 -5.71
C THR A 62 0.23 -11.30 -4.85
N GLY A 63 1.44 -11.79 -4.58
CA GLY A 63 2.48 -10.97 -3.95
C GLY A 63 2.80 -9.69 -4.72
N GLU A 64 2.81 -9.76 -6.05
CA GLU A 64 3.04 -8.60 -6.92
C GLU A 64 1.94 -7.55 -6.74
N GLU A 65 0.67 -7.96 -6.73
CA GLU A 65 -0.46 -7.06 -6.47
C GLU A 65 -0.35 -6.42 -5.10
N LEU A 66 -0.01 -7.18 -4.06
CA LEU A 66 0.17 -6.64 -2.70
C LEU A 66 1.24 -5.54 -2.68
N VAL A 67 2.42 -5.81 -3.25
CA VAL A 67 3.52 -4.83 -3.31
C VAL A 67 3.11 -3.60 -4.11
N ARG A 68 2.45 -3.79 -5.27
CA ARG A 68 1.96 -2.70 -6.11
C ARG A 68 0.95 -1.83 -5.36
N THR A 69 -0.07 -2.43 -4.74
CA THR A 69 -1.10 -1.70 -4.00
C THR A 69 -0.52 -0.91 -2.84
N VAL A 70 0.36 -1.50 -2.02
CA VAL A 70 1.02 -0.78 -0.92
C VAL A 70 1.87 0.39 -1.46
N THR A 71 2.56 0.18 -2.58
CA THR A 71 3.39 1.22 -3.21
C THR A 71 2.53 2.35 -3.79
N GLU A 72 1.44 2.03 -4.48
CA GLU A 72 0.49 3.00 -5.03
C GLU A 72 -0.12 3.88 -3.93
N ILE A 73 -0.58 3.26 -2.84
CA ILE A 73 -1.14 4.00 -1.69
C ILE A 73 -0.07 4.91 -1.07
N ARG A 74 1.18 4.44 -0.93
CA ARG A 74 2.29 5.26 -0.43
C ARG A 74 2.63 6.42 -1.37
N ILE A 75 2.63 6.21 -2.69
CA ILE A 75 2.85 7.26 -3.69
C ILE A 75 1.72 8.28 -3.64
N GLU A 76 0.48 7.83 -3.50
CA GLU A 76 -0.68 8.71 -3.40
C GLU A 76 -0.61 9.56 -2.12
N ALA A 77 -0.29 8.96 -0.98
CA ALA A 77 -0.04 9.69 0.26
C ALA A 77 1.11 10.71 0.11
N ALA A 78 2.22 10.32 -0.52
CA ALA A 78 3.36 11.21 -0.76
C ALA A 78 3.05 12.34 -1.76
N ARG A 79 2.19 12.11 -2.75
CA ARG A 79 1.75 13.14 -3.71
C ARG A 79 0.96 14.26 -3.02
N TYR A 80 0.18 13.91 -2.01
CA TYR A 80 -0.61 14.88 -1.25
C TYR A 80 0.11 15.40 0.00
N ALA A 81 1.21 14.76 0.41
CA ALA A 81 2.04 15.25 1.49
C ALA A 81 2.82 16.50 1.07
N ASN A 82 3.05 17.41 2.00
CA ASN A 82 4.03 18.47 1.78
C ASN A 82 5.41 17.79 1.65
N PRO A 83 6.13 17.96 0.52
CA PRO A 83 7.37 17.24 0.23
C PRO A 83 8.48 17.51 1.23
N LEU A 84 8.32 18.54 2.06
CA LEU A 84 9.28 18.94 3.06
C LEU A 84 9.00 18.43 4.48
N THR A 85 7.75 18.08 4.79
CA THR A 85 7.38 17.61 6.13
C THR A 85 6.86 16.17 6.14
N PHE A 86 6.56 15.60 4.97
CA PHE A 86 5.85 14.31 4.82
C PHE A 86 4.50 14.25 5.56
N LEU A 87 4.02 15.40 6.07
CA LEU A 87 2.70 15.56 6.64
C LEU A 87 1.68 15.81 5.53
N PRO A 88 0.37 15.57 5.79
CA PRO A 88 -0.69 15.92 4.85
C PRO A 88 -0.50 17.37 4.37
N GLY A 89 -0.37 17.57 3.07
CA GLY A 89 -0.27 18.90 2.49
C GLY A 89 -1.58 19.66 2.63
N ASN A 90 -1.57 20.92 2.23
CA ASN A 90 -2.74 21.80 2.38
C ASN A 90 -3.96 21.33 1.56
N ILE A 91 -3.75 20.58 0.47
CA ILE A 91 -4.82 20.10 -0.41
C ILE A 91 -5.76 19.10 0.30
N PRO A 92 -5.29 17.96 0.84
CA PRO A 92 -6.17 17.04 1.58
C PRO A 92 -6.74 17.65 2.86
N LEU A 93 -6.01 18.57 3.50
CA LEU A 93 -6.47 19.28 4.69
C LEU A 93 -7.66 20.20 4.36
N ASN A 94 -7.57 20.97 3.27
CA ASN A 94 -8.66 21.84 2.82
C ASN A 94 -9.89 21.05 2.39
N LEU A 95 -9.72 19.96 1.63
CA LEU A 95 -10.83 19.08 1.23
C LEU A 95 -11.57 18.50 2.45
N HIS A 96 -10.82 18.13 3.50
CA HIS A 96 -11.43 17.62 4.72
C HIS A 96 -12.21 18.70 5.48
N ILE A 97 -11.67 19.93 5.55
CA ILE A 97 -12.35 21.08 6.15
C ILE A 97 -13.61 21.44 5.36
N GLU A 98 -13.53 21.50 4.03
CA GLU A 98 -14.68 21.74 3.14
C GLU A 98 -15.79 20.72 3.39
N ARG A 99 -15.46 19.43 3.46
CA ARG A 99 -16.42 18.37 3.77
C ARG A 99 -17.09 18.54 5.13
N LEU A 100 -16.35 18.97 6.15
CA LEU A 100 -16.89 19.22 7.50
C LEU A 100 -17.83 20.44 7.50
N LEU A 101 -17.47 21.49 6.77
CA LEU A 101 -18.30 22.67 6.58
C LEU A 101 -19.59 22.34 5.82
N GLU A 102 -19.51 21.59 4.72
CA GLU A 102 -20.68 21.14 3.94
C GLU A 102 -21.63 20.26 4.77
N ALA A 103 -21.08 19.43 5.66
CA ALA A 103 -21.87 18.57 6.54
C ALA A 103 -22.50 19.32 7.73
N ASN A 104 -22.25 20.62 7.91
CA ASN A 104 -22.61 21.38 9.11
C ASN A 104 -22.17 20.68 10.41
N ALA A 105 -21.06 19.95 10.36
CA ALA A 105 -20.54 19.23 11.51
C ALA A 105 -19.82 20.21 12.45
N GLU A 106 -20.07 20.13 13.76
CA GLU A 106 -19.19 20.82 14.72
C GLU A 106 -17.80 20.20 14.66
N PHE A 107 -16.78 21.03 14.46
CA PHE A 107 -15.39 20.61 14.53
C PHE A 107 -14.53 21.71 15.16
N TYR A 108 -13.39 21.30 15.72
CA TYR A 108 -12.37 22.20 16.24
C TYR A 108 -11.15 22.11 15.33
N ALA A 109 -10.68 23.24 14.82
CA ALA A 109 -9.46 23.33 14.05
C ALA A 109 -8.37 24.04 14.86
N CYS A 110 -7.17 23.46 14.88
CA CYS A 110 -5.97 24.09 15.41
C CYS A 110 -4.94 24.17 14.28
N TYR A 111 -4.48 25.39 13.98
CA TYR A 111 -3.44 25.63 12.98
C TYR A 111 -2.16 26.01 13.69
N VAL A 112 -1.09 25.22 13.49
CA VAL A 112 0.23 25.47 14.06
C VAL A 112 1.16 25.88 12.92
N ASP A 113 1.49 27.17 12.87
CA ASP A 113 2.39 27.72 11.88
C ASP A 113 3.85 27.56 12.31
N LEU A 114 4.59 26.70 11.62
CA LEU A 114 6.05 26.60 11.79
C LEU A 114 6.72 27.73 11.00
N ASN A 115 6.91 28.87 11.65
CA ASN A 115 7.66 29.99 11.09
C ASN A 115 9.12 29.58 10.80
N HIS A 116 9.65 29.97 9.62
CA HIS A 116 10.98 29.67 9.08
C HIS A 116 11.21 28.34 8.31
N PHE A 117 10.26 27.90 7.48
CA PHE A 117 10.48 26.74 6.60
C PHE A 117 11.36 27.03 5.34
N LYS A 118 11.54 28.30 4.96
CA LYS A 118 12.29 28.69 3.74
C LYS A 118 13.75 28.17 3.67
N PRO A 119 14.57 28.24 4.73
CA PRO A 119 15.99 27.86 4.65
C PRO A 119 16.24 26.35 4.49
N PHE A 120 15.26 25.49 4.81
CA PHE A 120 15.40 24.04 4.72
C PHE A 120 15.11 23.50 3.31
N ASN A 121 14.23 24.14 2.55
CA ASN A 121 13.91 23.74 1.17
C ASN A 121 15.06 24.07 0.19
N ASP A 122 15.80 25.14 0.44
CA ASP A 122 16.86 25.62 -0.47
C ASP A 122 18.15 24.78 -0.42
N GLN A 123 18.31 23.86 0.56
CA GLN A 123 19.49 23.00 0.69
C GLN A 123 19.36 21.63 0.01
N ALA A 124 18.21 21.30 -0.59
CA ALA A 124 18.03 20.07 -1.37
C ALA A 124 17.92 20.38 -2.88
N PRO A 125 19.02 20.75 -3.57
CA PRO A 125 19.02 20.76 -5.02
C PRO A 125 18.90 19.32 -5.49
N THR A 126 17.67 18.94 -5.86
CA THR A 126 17.38 17.67 -6.51
C THR A 126 18.22 17.60 -7.78
N GLY A 127 19.04 16.55 -7.88
CA GLY A 127 19.98 16.36 -8.97
C GLY A 127 19.31 16.38 -10.34
N ARG A 128 19.54 17.47 -11.08
CA ARG A 128 19.52 17.49 -12.55
C ARG A 128 20.64 18.40 -13.04
N ARG A 129 21.87 17.88 -13.15
CA ARG A 129 22.84 18.42 -14.10
C ARG A 129 22.69 17.62 -15.39
N GLY A 130 21.93 18.20 -16.32
CA GLY A 130 21.95 17.82 -17.72
C GLY A 130 23.37 17.94 -18.27
N LEU A 131 23.69 17.03 -19.18
CA LEU A 131 24.88 17.06 -20.02
C LEU A 131 25.08 18.46 -20.61
N ARG A 132 26.26 19.03 -20.41
CA ARG A 132 26.83 20.03 -21.31
C ARG A 132 28.05 19.40 -21.98
N ARG A 133 27.92 19.11 -23.28
CA ARG A 133 29.04 19.19 -24.24
C ARG A 133 29.22 20.68 -24.63
N PRO A 134 30.42 21.10 -25.02
CA PRO A 134 30.93 20.84 -26.38
C PRO A 134 31.96 19.71 -26.45
#